data_AF-A0AAN8FHR6-F1
#
_entry.id   AF-A0AAN8FHR6-F1
#
_cell.length_a   1.000
_cell.length_b   1.000
_cell.length_c   1.000
_cell.angle_alpha   90.00
_cell.angle_beta   90.00
_cell.angle_gamma   90.00
#
_symmetry.space_group_name_H-M   'P 1'
#
loop_
_entity.id
_entity.type
_entity.pdbx_description
1 polymer ?
#
loop_
_entity_poly.entity_id
_entity_poly.type
_entity_poly.pdbx_seq_one_letter_code
_entity_poly.pdbx_strand_id
1 'polypeptide(L)'
;MDKTTLEELRKKRKAQEQRLIDELNYKRTCLRGAPTLPSEAEVQRKIRTFVKEIMRITKKSNFLDTFTKTKALQPALYARGEAALYRAKMESVWLQTSHGRECFRSAAEALAMCYETYKFLIVAESATRKTRDDFFAEDEDGLSLDPGITSDYVRREMDFFDEVLGTMQTEIRNAEIQISNEDHPNAMAELKQMISNMQSTVDVAVNALQQETKDLARNVTELQSLMKNIQERVSSISASQLAMEERFVVLEERRKSSQEEVRNVVKEAEGEEDLLDLDIEEEELALRDDTGVQVHEEKAQMHEEKTQVHDEKTQAHDNKTPEAS
;
A
#
# COMPACT_ATOMS: atom_id res chain seq x y z
N MET A 1 59.81 -56.24 -69.43
CA MET A 1 58.75 -55.41 -68.82
C MET A 1 57.55 -55.47 -69.73
N ASP A 2 56.48 -56.15 -69.29
CA ASP A 2 55.30 -56.38 -70.11
C ASP A 2 54.57 -55.08 -70.42
N LYS A 3 54.16 -54.92 -71.68
CA LYS A 3 53.46 -53.71 -72.18
C LYS A 3 52.24 -53.34 -71.33
N THR A 4 51.57 -54.34 -70.76
CA THR A 4 50.45 -54.21 -69.82
C THR A 4 50.82 -53.46 -68.54
N THR A 5 51.98 -53.74 -67.93
CA THR A 5 52.43 -53.05 -66.70
C THR A 5 52.76 -51.57 -66.95
N LEU A 6 53.31 -51.24 -68.12
CA LEU A 6 53.58 -49.84 -68.51
C LEU A 6 52.28 -49.06 -68.73
N GLU A 7 51.26 -49.70 -69.29
CA GLU A 7 49.96 -49.09 -69.59
C GLU A 7 49.15 -48.85 -68.32
N GLU A 8 49.20 -49.76 -67.35
CA GLU A 8 48.63 -49.55 -66.01
C GLU A 8 49.31 -48.40 -65.26
N LEU A 9 50.64 -48.30 -65.32
CA LEU A 9 51.37 -47.17 -64.72
C LEU A 9 51.00 -45.83 -65.37
N ARG A 10 50.78 -45.80 -66.70
CA ARG A 10 50.27 -44.61 -67.41
C ARG A 10 48.85 -44.25 -66.99
N LYS A 11 47.96 -45.24 -66.83
CA LYS A 11 46.58 -45.02 -66.34
C LYS A 11 46.58 -44.49 -64.90
N LYS A 12 47.39 -45.06 -64.02
CA LYS A 12 47.56 -44.60 -62.63
C LYS A 12 48.09 -43.16 -62.58
N ARG A 13 49.09 -42.83 -63.40
CA ARG A 13 49.61 -41.46 -63.51
C ARG A 13 48.53 -40.47 -63.98
N LYS A 14 47.81 -40.79 -65.06
CA LYS A 14 46.72 -39.94 -65.56
C LYS A 14 45.60 -39.77 -64.53
N ALA A 15 45.23 -40.82 -63.80
CA ALA A 15 44.23 -40.73 -62.75
C ALA A 15 44.69 -39.87 -61.57
N GLN A 16 45.98 -39.92 -61.21
CA GLN A 16 46.55 -39.08 -60.17
C GLN A 16 46.67 -37.61 -60.61
N GLU A 17 47.08 -37.36 -61.85
CA GLU A 17 47.08 -36.01 -62.45
C GLU A 17 45.68 -35.41 -62.47
N GLN A 18 44.66 -36.19 -62.88
CA GLN A 18 43.28 -35.72 -62.88
C GLN A 18 42.78 -35.40 -61.46
N ARG A 19 43.08 -36.25 -60.47
CA ARG A 19 42.74 -35.97 -59.06
C ARG A 19 43.37 -34.68 -58.55
N LEU A 20 44.64 -34.42 -58.87
CA LEU A 20 45.31 -33.19 -58.48
C LEU A 20 44.70 -31.97 -59.17
N ILE A 21 44.33 -32.08 -60.46
CA ILE A 21 43.64 -31.02 -61.19
C ILE A 21 42.27 -30.73 -60.56
N ASP A 22 41.50 -31.76 -60.22
CA ASP A 22 40.18 -31.63 -59.61
C ASP A 22 40.29 -30.99 -58.21
N GLU A 23 41.29 -31.38 -57.41
CA GLU A 23 41.57 -30.78 -56.10
C GLU A 23 41.97 -29.30 -56.22
N LEU A 24 42.80 -28.96 -57.21
CA LEU A 24 43.25 -27.59 -57.48
C LEU A 24 42.07 -26.73 -57.94
N ASN A 25 41.19 -27.28 -58.79
CA ASN A 25 39.97 -26.62 -59.21
C ASN A 25 39.01 -26.41 -58.04
N TYR A 26 38.82 -27.41 -57.18
CA TYR A 26 38.02 -27.28 -55.96
C TYR A 26 38.56 -26.16 -55.06
N LYS A 27 39.87 -26.18 -54.74
CA LYS A 27 40.53 -25.13 -53.94
C LYS A 27 40.40 -23.73 -54.56
N ARG A 28 40.54 -23.60 -55.89
CA ARG A 28 40.31 -22.33 -56.61
C ARG A 28 38.86 -21.87 -56.54
N THR A 29 37.91 -22.80 -56.58
CA THR A 29 36.48 -22.48 -56.47
C THR A 29 36.15 -21.99 -55.06
N CYS A 30 36.71 -22.62 -54.03
CA CYS A 30 36.62 -22.14 -52.64
C CYS A 30 37.25 -20.74 -52.47
N LEU A 31 38.39 -20.47 -53.11
CA LEU A 31 39.02 -19.15 -53.06
C LEU A 31 38.23 -18.07 -53.83
N ARG A 32 37.59 -18.42 -54.96
CA ARG A 32 36.69 -17.48 -55.66
C ARG A 32 35.42 -17.16 -54.87
N GLY A 33 34.97 -18.09 -54.02
CA GLY A 33 33.84 -17.89 -53.12
C GLY A 33 34.21 -17.18 -51.81
N ALA A 34 35.49 -16.98 -51.53
CA ALA A 34 35.91 -16.26 -50.34
C ALA A 34 35.54 -14.77 -50.47
N PRO A 35 34.94 -14.16 -49.42
CA PRO A 35 34.68 -12.73 -49.43
C PRO A 35 36.00 -11.99 -49.67
N THR A 36 36.04 -11.16 -50.71
CA THR A 36 37.16 -10.25 -50.92
C THR A 36 37.17 -9.22 -49.79
N LEU A 37 38.37 -8.80 -49.37
CA LEU A 37 38.49 -7.72 -48.42
C LEU A 37 37.80 -6.47 -49.00
N PRO A 38 37.01 -5.74 -48.20
CA PRO A 38 36.35 -4.53 -48.67
C PRO A 38 37.40 -3.50 -49.09
N SER A 39 37.10 -2.69 -50.10
CA SER A 39 38.03 -1.64 -50.52
C SER A 39 38.12 -0.53 -49.47
N GLU A 40 39.23 0.21 -49.44
CA GLU A 40 39.41 1.36 -48.53
C GLU A 40 38.26 2.38 -48.68
N ALA A 41 37.87 2.69 -49.92
CA ALA A 41 36.77 3.62 -50.20
C ALA A 41 35.40 3.11 -49.71
N GLU A 42 35.18 1.79 -49.71
CA GLU A 42 33.96 1.19 -49.15
C GLU A 42 33.90 1.31 -47.63
N VAL A 43 35.02 1.06 -46.95
CA VAL A 43 35.11 1.20 -45.49
C VAL A 43 34.93 2.66 -45.08
N GLN A 44 35.62 3.59 -45.75
CA GLN A 44 35.45 5.03 -45.51
C GLN A 44 34.00 5.49 -45.71
N ARG A 45 33.33 5.03 -46.78
CA ARG A 45 31.92 5.34 -47.03
C ARG A 45 31.03 4.78 -45.92
N LYS A 46 31.28 3.56 -45.46
CA LYS A 46 30.52 2.95 -44.36
C LYS A 46 30.70 3.72 -43.05
N ILE A 47 31.92 4.14 -42.73
CA ILE A 47 32.20 4.98 -41.55
C ILE A 47 31.35 6.26 -41.59
N ARG A 48 31.39 7.01 -42.70
CA ARG A 48 30.56 8.22 -42.86
C ARG A 48 29.07 7.94 -42.72
N THR A 49 28.59 6.85 -43.31
CA THR A 49 27.18 6.45 -43.21
C THR A 49 26.78 6.14 -41.77
N PHE A 50 27.58 5.40 -41.02
CA PHE A 50 27.28 5.08 -39.62
C PHE A 50 27.36 6.31 -38.72
N VAL A 51 28.33 7.19 -38.92
CA VAL A 51 28.40 8.48 -38.20
C VAL A 51 27.16 9.33 -38.47
N LYS A 52 26.73 9.45 -39.73
CA LYS A 52 25.48 10.15 -40.08
C LYS A 52 24.27 9.52 -39.43
N GLU A 53 24.22 8.20 -39.40
CA GLU A 53 23.11 7.48 -38.79
C GLU A 53 23.05 7.70 -37.27
N ILE A 54 24.19 7.64 -36.59
CA ILE A 54 24.35 7.96 -35.16
C ILE A 54 23.85 9.39 -34.88
N MET A 55 24.33 10.36 -35.66
CA MET A 55 23.91 11.77 -35.54
C MET A 55 22.42 11.95 -35.83
N ARG A 56 21.89 11.23 -36.82
CA ARG A 56 20.47 11.24 -37.17
C ARG A 56 19.62 10.67 -36.04
N ILE A 57 20.05 9.59 -35.39
CA ILE A 57 19.33 8.99 -34.26
C ILE A 57 19.27 10.02 -33.12
N THR A 58 20.40 10.60 -32.70
CA THR A 58 20.45 11.60 -31.62
C THR A 58 19.64 12.86 -31.93
N LYS A 59 19.68 13.37 -33.16
CA LYS A 59 18.96 14.61 -33.54
C LYS A 59 17.46 14.40 -33.72
N LYS A 60 17.04 13.21 -34.18
CA LYS A 60 15.64 12.92 -34.51
C LYS A 60 14.85 12.40 -33.32
N SER A 61 15.52 12.05 -32.24
CA SER A 61 14.89 11.65 -30.98
C SER A 61 14.07 12.78 -30.36
N ASN A 62 12.76 12.73 -30.56
CA ASN A 62 11.80 13.56 -29.85
C ASN A 62 11.40 12.96 -28.49
N PHE A 63 12.11 11.94 -28.01
CA PHE A 63 11.72 11.21 -26.80
C PHE A 63 11.72 12.10 -25.55
N LEU A 64 12.61 13.10 -25.47
CA LEU A 64 12.65 14.00 -24.32
C LEU A 64 11.42 14.93 -24.30
N ASP A 65 10.97 15.37 -25.48
CA ASP A 65 9.75 16.16 -25.64
C ASP A 65 8.50 15.32 -25.33
N THR A 66 8.42 14.07 -25.81
CA THR A 66 7.29 13.17 -25.47
C THR A 66 7.29 12.76 -24.00
N PHE A 67 8.47 12.58 -23.40
CA PHE A 67 8.64 12.31 -21.97
C PHE A 67 8.17 13.49 -21.11
N THR A 68 8.65 14.70 -21.38
CA THR A 68 8.27 15.90 -20.62
C THR A 68 6.78 16.19 -20.76
N LYS A 69 6.20 16.00 -21.96
CA LYS A 69 4.75 16.08 -22.19
C LYS A 69 3.98 15.05 -21.38
N THR A 70 4.43 13.80 -21.36
CA THR A 70 3.76 12.74 -20.58
C THR A 70 3.86 13.03 -19.08
N LYS A 71 5.03 13.46 -18.60
CA LYS A 71 5.26 13.84 -17.20
C LYS A 71 4.39 15.02 -16.77
N ALA A 72 4.19 16.02 -17.64
CA ALA A 72 3.30 17.14 -17.36
C ALA A 72 1.83 16.72 -17.12
N LEU A 73 1.40 15.58 -17.68
CA LEU A 73 0.05 15.04 -17.48
C LEU A 73 -0.10 14.27 -16.16
N GLN A 74 0.99 13.96 -15.46
CA GLN A 74 1.00 13.13 -14.25
C GLN A 74 0.01 13.63 -13.18
N PRO A 75 0.01 14.91 -12.75
CA PRO A 75 -0.86 15.34 -11.66
C PRO A 75 -2.35 15.25 -12.04
N ALA A 76 -2.66 15.56 -13.30
CA ALA A 76 -4.03 15.54 -13.81
C ALA A 76 -4.60 14.12 -13.93
N LEU A 77 -3.77 13.14 -14.31
CA LEU A 77 -4.19 11.74 -14.43
C LEU A 77 -4.32 11.08 -13.06
N TYR A 78 -3.42 11.34 -12.12
CA TYR A 78 -3.52 10.81 -10.76
C TYR A 78 -4.74 11.37 -10.02
N ALA A 79 -5.05 12.66 -10.18
CA ALA A 79 -6.26 13.25 -9.58
C ALA A 79 -7.56 12.62 -10.10
N ARG A 80 -7.54 11.99 -11.28
CA ARG A 80 -8.68 11.29 -11.88
C ARG A 80 -8.76 9.80 -11.55
N GLY A 81 -7.78 9.25 -10.83
CA GLY A 81 -7.65 7.80 -10.64
C GLY A 81 -7.28 7.06 -11.94
N GLU A 82 -6.59 7.73 -12.85
CA GLU A 82 -6.15 7.18 -14.14
C GLU A 82 -4.65 6.84 -14.11
N ALA A 83 -4.11 6.39 -12.97
CA ALA A 83 -2.68 6.09 -12.85
C ALA A 83 -2.24 4.95 -13.80
N ALA A 84 -3.12 3.98 -14.08
CA ALA A 84 -2.89 2.94 -15.08
C ALA A 84 -2.70 3.51 -16.50
N LEU A 85 -3.45 4.54 -16.87
CA LEU A 85 -3.31 5.20 -18.18
C LEU A 85 -2.00 5.99 -18.25
N TYR A 86 -1.63 6.68 -17.16
CA TYR A 86 -0.33 7.35 -17.08
C TYR A 86 0.83 6.36 -17.24
N ARG A 87 0.78 5.23 -16.52
CA ARG A 87 1.76 4.14 -16.63
C ARG A 87 1.89 3.66 -18.07
N ALA A 88 0.78 3.34 -18.73
CA ALA A 88 0.81 2.85 -20.12
C ALA A 88 1.43 3.87 -21.09
N LYS A 89 1.16 5.17 -20.90
CA LYS A 89 1.78 6.24 -21.69
C LYS A 89 3.29 6.34 -21.43
N MET A 90 3.71 6.24 -20.16
CA MET A 90 5.12 6.25 -19.78
C MET A 90 5.87 5.04 -20.32
N GLU A 91 5.28 3.84 -20.24
CA GLU A 91 5.83 2.61 -20.83
C GLU A 91 5.97 2.72 -22.35
N SER A 92 5.01 3.35 -23.03
CA SER A 92 5.10 3.59 -24.48
C SER A 92 6.28 4.48 -24.84
N VAL A 93 6.50 5.58 -24.11
CA VAL A 93 7.64 6.48 -24.31
C VAL A 93 8.95 5.76 -23.96
N TRP A 94 8.97 4.98 -22.88
CA TRP A 94 10.13 4.18 -22.49
C TRP A 94 10.53 3.18 -23.57
N LEU A 95 9.57 2.45 -24.15
CA LEU A 95 9.81 1.51 -25.24
C LEU A 95 10.37 2.21 -26.49
N GLN A 96 9.81 3.36 -26.86
CA GLN A 96 10.33 4.15 -27.99
C GLN A 96 11.77 4.61 -27.76
N THR A 97 12.08 5.07 -26.55
CA THR A 97 13.41 5.53 -26.16
C THR A 97 14.40 4.36 -26.13
N SER A 98 13.98 3.21 -25.58
CA SER A 98 14.77 1.98 -25.52
C SER A 98 15.08 1.45 -26.92
N HIS A 99 14.11 1.48 -27.83
CA HIS A 99 14.35 1.14 -29.24
C HIS A 99 15.36 2.10 -29.89
N GLY A 100 15.24 3.41 -29.64
CA GLY A 100 16.19 4.40 -30.12
C GLY A 100 17.63 4.14 -29.65
N ARG A 101 17.80 3.84 -28.35
CA ARG A 101 19.08 3.42 -27.76
C ARG A 101 19.64 2.17 -28.42
N GLU A 102 18.81 1.17 -28.68
CA GLU A 102 19.24 -0.08 -29.29
C GLU A 102 19.71 0.11 -30.75
N CYS A 103 19.01 0.93 -31.52
CA CYS A 103 19.46 1.35 -32.85
C CYS A 103 20.78 2.12 -32.78
N PHE A 104 20.94 3.02 -31.80
CA PHE A 104 22.16 3.77 -31.57
C PHE A 104 23.35 2.84 -31.27
N ARG A 105 23.15 1.90 -30.34
CA ARG A 105 24.14 0.88 -29.96
C ARG A 105 24.56 0.04 -31.17
N SER A 106 23.59 -0.43 -31.95
CA SER A 106 23.85 -1.22 -33.16
C SER A 106 24.68 -0.46 -34.19
N ALA A 107 24.37 0.84 -34.40
CA ALA A 107 25.14 1.69 -35.30
C ALA A 107 26.55 1.98 -34.78
N ALA A 108 26.70 2.17 -33.47
CA ALA A 108 28.00 2.36 -32.81
C ALA A 108 28.89 1.12 -32.90
N GLU A 109 28.34 -0.08 -32.67
CA GLU A 109 29.06 -1.35 -32.85
C GLU A 109 29.48 -1.54 -34.31
N ALA A 110 28.60 -1.22 -35.26
CA ALA A 110 28.92 -1.27 -36.68
C ALA A 110 30.03 -0.28 -37.08
N LEU A 111 30.03 0.92 -36.49
CA LEU A 111 31.09 1.91 -36.66
C LEU A 111 32.44 1.40 -36.12
N ALA A 112 32.44 0.84 -34.90
CA ALA A 112 33.63 0.27 -34.29
C ALA A 112 34.22 -0.87 -35.14
N MET A 113 33.36 -1.75 -35.67
CA MET A 113 33.79 -2.79 -36.62
C MET A 113 34.40 -2.21 -37.89
N CYS A 114 33.89 -1.09 -38.41
CA CYS A 114 34.46 -0.43 -39.57
C CYS A 114 35.85 0.15 -39.28
N TYR A 115 36.08 0.72 -38.10
CA TYR A 115 37.40 1.19 -37.69
C TYR A 115 38.42 0.04 -37.57
N GLU A 116 38.03 -1.09 -36.96
CA GLU A 116 38.89 -2.28 -36.92
C GLU A 116 39.14 -2.85 -38.32
N THR A 117 38.12 -2.87 -39.18
CA THR A 117 38.29 -3.29 -40.59
C THR A 117 39.28 -2.40 -41.32
N TYR A 118 39.22 -1.07 -41.12
CA TYR A 118 40.15 -0.14 -41.72
C TYR A 118 41.59 -0.38 -41.23
N LYS A 119 41.76 -0.66 -39.93
CA LYS A 119 43.05 -1.05 -39.36
C LYS A 119 43.60 -2.33 -39.99
N PHE A 120 42.76 -3.34 -40.25
CA PHE A 120 43.17 -4.55 -40.97
C PHE A 120 43.58 -4.27 -42.41
N LEU A 121 42.91 -3.34 -43.12
CA LEU A 121 43.32 -2.96 -44.48
C LEU A 121 44.72 -2.34 -44.53
N ILE A 122 45.10 -1.59 -43.49
CA ILE A 122 46.45 -1.03 -43.37
C ILE A 122 47.48 -2.14 -43.14
N VAL A 123 47.16 -3.12 -42.28
CA VAL A 123 48.05 -4.27 -42.04
C VAL A 123 48.19 -5.13 -43.30
N ALA A 124 47.13 -5.25 -44.09
CA ALA A 124 47.11 -5.97 -45.37
C ALA A 124 47.72 -5.15 -46.54
N GLU A 125 48.35 -4.00 -46.27
CA GLU A 125 48.95 -3.09 -47.26
C GLU A 125 47.98 -2.62 -48.36
N SER A 126 46.67 -2.78 -48.12
CA SER A 126 45.59 -2.39 -49.05
C SER A 126 45.19 -0.92 -48.86
N ALA A 127 45.61 -0.30 -47.75
CA ALA A 127 45.44 1.10 -47.42
C ALA A 127 46.73 1.64 -46.78
N THR A 128 46.97 2.95 -46.87
CA THR A 128 48.16 3.58 -46.25
C THR A 128 47.81 4.27 -44.93
N ARG A 129 48.80 4.41 -44.04
CA ARG A 129 48.60 5.21 -42.82
C ARG A 129 48.31 6.68 -43.10
N LYS A 130 48.89 7.23 -44.18
CA LYS A 130 48.67 8.63 -44.58
C LYS A 130 47.22 8.87 -45.01
N THR A 131 46.67 8.02 -45.86
CA THR A 131 45.26 8.12 -46.30
C THR A 131 44.28 7.99 -45.15
N ARG A 132 44.60 7.18 -44.13
CA ARG A 132 43.82 7.11 -42.90
C ARG A 132 43.87 8.40 -42.10
N ASP A 133 45.06 8.95 -41.88
CA ASP A 133 45.23 10.15 -41.06
C ASP A 133 44.57 11.37 -41.74
N ASP A 134 44.66 11.46 -43.08
CA ASP A 134 43.95 12.47 -43.88
C ASP A 134 42.43 12.31 -43.76
N PHE A 135 41.91 11.08 -43.80
CA PHE A 135 40.48 10.81 -43.66
C PHE A 135 39.94 11.11 -42.25
N PHE A 136 40.71 10.84 -41.19
CA PHE A 136 40.31 11.16 -39.81
C PHE A 136 40.42 12.64 -39.46
N ALA A 137 41.19 13.42 -40.25
CA ALA A 137 41.18 14.87 -40.16
C ALA A 137 39.90 15.50 -40.73
N GLU A 138 39.04 14.72 -41.39
CA GLU A 138 37.74 15.18 -41.85
C GLU A 138 36.65 15.07 -40.77
N ASP A 139 35.62 15.90 -40.94
CA ASP A 139 34.45 15.91 -40.08
C ASP A 139 33.18 15.57 -40.88
N GLU A 140 32.23 14.89 -40.25
CA GLU A 140 30.88 14.69 -40.78
C GLU A 140 29.86 15.32 -39.83
N ASP A 141 29.09 16.29 -40.33
CA ASP A 141 28.07 17.03 -39.58
C ASP A 141 28.56 17.66 -38.26
N GLY A 142 29.84 18.05 -38.22
CA GLY A 142 30.50 18.66 -37.06
C GLY A 142 31.08 17.67 -36.04
N LEU A 143 31.02 16.36 -36.32
CA LEU A 143 31.71 15.33 -35.56
C LEU A 143 32.93 14.84 -36.35
N SER A 144 34.11 14.93 -35.72
CA SER A 144 35.34 14.38 -36.30
C SER A 144 35.23 12.87 -36.50
N LEU A 145 35.76 12.38 -37.62
CA LEU A 145 35.79 10.96 -37.93
C LEU A 145 36.86 10.18 -37.14
N ASP A 146 37.63 10.87 -36.30
CA ASP A 146 38.61 10.25 -35.41
C ASP A 146 37.95 9.21 -34.48
N PRO A 147 38.49 7.97 -34.40
CA PRO A 147 37.95 6.93 -33.54
C PRO A 147 37.88 7.32 -32.06
N GLY A 148 38.82 8.15 -31.57
CA GLY A 148 38.82 8.60 -30.18
C GLY A 148 37.64 9.53 -29.89
N ILE A 149 37.49 10.57 -30.73
CA ILE A 149 36.40 11.55 -30.59
C ILE A 149 35.03 10.87 -30.79
N THR A 150 34.87 10.04 -31.81
CA THR A 150 33.60 9.33 -32.07
C THR A 150 33.27 8.35 -30.95
N SER A 151 34.24 7.62 -30.40
CA SER A 151 33.99 6.71 -29.27
C SER A 151 33.58 7.47 -28.01
N ASP A 152 34.19 8.62 -27.72
CA ASP A 152 33.80 9.45 -26.57
C ASP A 152 32.43 10.11 -26.75
N TYR A 153 32.06 10.45 -27.98
CA TYR A 153 30.71 10.91 -28.30
C TYR A 153 29.69 9.78 -28.08
N VAL A 154 29.92 8.60 -28.65
CA VAL A 154 29.07 7.41 -28.50
C VAL A 154 28.87 7.07 -27.02
N ARG A 155 29.94 7.09 -26.22
CA ARG A 155 29.88 6.79 -24.79
C ARG A 155 28.98 7.79 -24.05
N ARG A 156 29.19 9.09 -24.26
CA ARG A 156 28.37 10.14 -23.61
C ARG A 156 26.90 10.06 -23.99
N GLU A 157 26.60 9.80 -25.25
CA GLU A 157 25.22 9.63 -25.71
C GLU A 157 24.57 8.36 -25.15
N MET A 158 25.32 7.25 -25.04
CA MET A 158 24.83 6.03 -24.39
C MET A 158 24.53 6.26 -22.91
N ASP A 159 25.43 6.94 -22.18
CA ASP A 159 25.22 7.29 -20.77
C ASP A 159 23.96 8.17 -20.61
N PHE A 160 23.74 9.12 -21.53
CA PHE A 160 22.53 9.94 -21.56
C PHE A 160 21.26 9.10 -21.79
N PHE A 161 21.28 8.14 -22.72
CA PHE A 161 20.15 7.22 -22.90
C PHE A 161 19.86 6.40 -21.64
N ASP A 162 20.90 5.91 -20.96
CA ASP A 162 20.77 5.13 -19.73
C ASP A 162 20.17 5.96 -18.58
N GLU A 163 20.61 7.21 -18.43
CA GLU A 163 20.05 8.15 -17.47
C GLU A 163 18.55 8.40 -17.73
N VAL A 164 18.19 8.73 -18.97
CA VAL A 164 16.80 9.01 -19.36
C VAL A 164 15.92 7.77 -19.14
N LEU A 165 16.38 6.58 -19.55
CA LEU A 165 15.64 5.34 -19.33
C LEU A 165 15.49 5.01 -17.84
N GLY A 166 16.51 5.27 -17.03
CA GLY A 166 16.47 5.10 -15.58
C GLY A 166 15.44 6.03 -14.92
N THR A 167 15.35 7.29 -15.34
CA THR A 167 14.32 8.21 -14.83
C THR A 167 12.91 7.76 -15.23
N MET A 168 12.71 7.35 -16.48
CA MET A 168 11.42 6.82 -16.96
C MET A 168 10.99 5.57 -16.19
N GLN A 169 11.92 4.65 -15.92
CA GLN A 169 11.64 3.43 -15.16
C GLN A 169 11.25 3.73 -13.71
N THR A 170 11.88 4.74 -13.10
CA THR A 170 11.51 5.21 -11.76
C THR A 170 10.10 5.78 -11.76
N GLU A 171 9.72 6.56 -12.78
CA GLU A 171 8.36 7.10 -12.91
C GLU A 171 7.31 6.01 -13.17
N ILE A 172 7.65 4.97 -13.95
CA ILE A 172 6.78 3.79 -14.13
C ILE A 172 6.53 3.11 -12.78
N ARG A 173 7.58 2.89 -11.98
CA ARG A 173 7.44 2.33 -10.62
C ARG A 173 6.59 3.24 -9.71
N ASN A 174 6.76 4.55 -9.78
CA ASN A 174 5.92 5.49 -9.02
C ASN A 174 4.45 5.38 -9.43
N ALA A 175 4.17 5.22 -10.73
CA ALA A 175 2.82 4.99 -11.22
C ALA A 175 2.25 3.65 -10.72
N GLU A 176 3.05 2.60 -10.64
CA GLU A 176 2.63 1.31 -10.05
C GLU A 176 2.23 1.44 -8.58
N ILE A 177 3.00 2.20 -7.79
CA ILE A 177 2.67 2.48 -6.39
C ILE A 177 1.34 3.24 -6.31
N GLN A 178 1.14 4.23 -7.19
CA GLN A 178 -0.11 4.98 -7.23
C GLN A 178 -1.30 4.12 -7.64
N ILE A 179 -1.13 3.21 -8.60
CA ILE A 179 -2.16 2.21 -8.97
C ILE A 179 -2.50 1.35 -7.76
N SER A 180 -1.49 0.87 -7.01
CA SER A 180 -1.74 0.10 -5.78
C SER A 180 -2.52 0.91 -4.74
N ASN A 181 -2.28 2.22 -4.65
CA ASN A 181 -3.01 3.11 -3.74
C ASN A 181 -4.47 3.34 -4.19
N GLU A 182 -4.70 3.44 -5.50
CA GLU A 182 -6.04 3.58 -6.11
C GLU A 182 -6.84 2.27 -5.99
N ASP A 183 -6.18 1.13 -6.19
CA ASP A 183 -6.69 -0.23 -6.06
C ASP A 183 -6.72 -0.72 -4.61
N HIS A 184 -6.76 0.18 -3.62
CA HIS A 184 -7.19 -0.15 -2.26
C HIS A 184 -8.68 0.16 -2.06
N PRO A 185 -9.62 -0.60 -2.67
CA PRO A 185 -11.00 -0.61 -2.21
C PRO A 185 -11.05 -1.17 -0.77
N ASN A 186 -10.01 -1.88 -0.32
CA ASN A 186 -10.02 -2.59 0.94
C ASN A 186 -10.02 -1.67 2.17
N ALA A 187 -9.27 -0.55 2.20
CA ALA A 187 -9.27 0.31 3.39
C ALA A 187 -10.64 1.01 3.61
N MET A 188 -11.27 1.48 2.55
CA MET A 188 -12.59 2.12 2.65
C MET A 188 -13.72 1.09 2.77
N ALA A 189 -13.59 -0.08 2.14
CA ALA A 189 -14.53 -1.18 2.34
C ALA A 189 -14.42 -1.77 3.74
N GLU A 190 -13.21 -1.91 4.30
CA GLU A 190 -12.95 -2.30 5.69
C GLU A 190 -13.52 -1.27 6.64
N LEU A 191 -13.31 0.03 6.39
CA LEU A 191 -13.92 1.09 7.20
C LEU A 191 -15.45 1.04 7.13
N LYS A 192 -16.01 0.86 5.93
CA LYS A 192 -17.46 0.73 5.73
C LYS A 192 -18.01 -0.51 6.45
N GLN A 193 -17.30 -1.64 6.37
CA GLN A 193 -17.65 -2.87 7.07
C GLN A 193 -17.57 -2.70 8.58
N MET A 194 -16.52 -2.03 9.09
CA MET A 194 -16.35 -1.72 10.50
C MET A 194 -17.48 -0.82 11.01
N ILE A 195 -17.85 0.21 10.24
CA ILE A 195 -18.99 1.09 10.56
C ILE A 195 -20.29 0.29 10.56
N SER A 196 -20.52 -0.59 9.58
CA SER A 196 -21.72 -1.44 9.54
C SER A 196 -21.78 -2.40 10.73
N ASN A 197 -20.65 -2.98 11.14
CA ASN A 197 -20.58 -3.85 12.32
C ASN A 197 -20.84 -3.06 13.62
N MET A 198 -20.29 -1.84 13.73
CA MET A 198 -20.58 -0.93 14.85
C MET A 198 -22.06 -0.55 14.89
N GLN A 199 -22.66 -0.18 13.75
CA GLN A 199 -24.09 0.14 13.66
C GLN A 199 -24.95 -1.03 14.12
N SER A 200 -24.66 -2.25 13.67
CA SER A 200 -25.38 -3.45 14.12
C SER A 200 -25.22 -3.67 15.63
N THR A 201 -24.03 -3.45 16.19
CA THR A 201 -23.79 -3.61 17.63
C THR A 201 -24.56 -2.56 18.43
N VAL A 202 -24.58 -1.31 17.97
CA VAL A 202 -25.34 -0.23 18.59
C VAL A 202 -26.85 -0.51 18.50
N ASP A 203 -27.36 -0.98 17.36
CA ASP A 203 -28.77 -1.32 17.21
C ASP A 203 -29.18 -2.44 18.18
N VAL A 204 -28.35 -3.47 18.34
CA VAL A 204 -28.60 -4.54 19.33
C VAL A 204 -28.62 -3.98 20.75
N ALA A 205 -27.66 -3.13 21.12
CA ALA A 205 -27.61 -2.50 22.44
C ALA A 205 -28.80 -1.58 22.71
N VAL A 206 -29.20 -0.77 21.73
CA VAL A 206 -30.36 0.13 21.81
C VAL A 206 -31.65 -0.68 21.95
N ASN A 207 -31.80 -1.77 21.20
CA ASN A 207 -32.96 -2.65 21.32
C ASN A 207 -33.03 -3.33 22.71
N ALA A 208 -31.88 -3.75 23.26
CA ALA A 208 -31.80 -4.30 24.61
C ALA A 208 -32.20 -3.26 25.67
N LEU A 209 -31.65 -2.04 25.60
CA LEU A 209 -32.02 -0.95 26.51
C LEU A 209 -33.49 -0.55 26.40
N GLN A 210 -34.04 -0.50 25.18
CA GLN A 210 -35.47 -0.24 24.99
C GLN A 210 -36.34 -1.33 25.63
N GLN A 211 -35.90 -2.59 25.58
CA GLN A 211 -36.60 -3.69 26.22
C GLN A 211 -36.54 -3.58 27.74
N GLU A 212 -35.36 -3.33 28.32
CA GLU A 212 -35.22 -3.07 29.76
C GLU A 212 -36.06 -1.88 30.22
N THR A 213 -36.13 -0.81 29.42
CA THR A 213 -36.95 0.37 29.73
C THR A 213 -38.45 0.01 29.75
N LYS A 214 -38.91 -0.85 28.84
CA LYS A 214 -40.30 -1.34 28.84
C LYS A 214 -40.60 -2.23 30.04
N ASP A 215 -39.66 -3.07 30.43
CA ASP A 215 -39.82 -3.97 31.57
C ASP A 215 -39.80 -3.18 32.89
N LEU A 216 -38.93 -2.18 33.00
CA LEU A 216 -38.94 -1.24 34.13
C LEU A 216 -40.26 -0.47 34.20
N ALA A 217 -40.78 0.02 33.07
CA ALA A 217 -42.07 0.69 33.02
C ALA A 217 -43.22 -0.22 33.50
N ARG A 218 -43.21 -1.51 33.13
CA ARG A 218 -44.16 -2.50 33.66
C ARG A 218 -44.04 -2.66 35.17
N ASN A 219 -42.83 -2.85 35.68
CA ASN A 219 -42.59 -3.02 37.12
C ASN A 219 -43.07 -1.79 37.91
N VAL A 220 -42.86 -0.58 37.38
CA VAL A 220 -43.36 0.66 37.98
C VAL A 220 -44.89 0.68 38.01
N THR A 221 -45.57 0.27 36.93
CA THR A 221 -47.04 0.19 36.92
C THR A 221 -47.58 -0.87 37.90
N GLU A 222 -46.89 -2.01 38.05
CA GLU A 222 -47.24 -3.02 39.04
C GLU A 222 -47.07 -2.50 40.46
N LEU A 223 -45.94 -1.83 40.75
CA LEU A 223 -45.71 -1.17 42.03
C LEU A 223 -46.77 -0.10 42.33
N GLN A 224 -47.16 0.71 41.34
CA GLN A 224 -48.26 1.67 41.49
C GLN A 224 -49.58 0.98 41.85
N SER A 225 -49.88 -0.16 41.23
CA SER A 225 -51.08 -0.94 41.55
C SER A 225 -51.04 -1.52 42.96
N LEU A 226 -49.88 -2.01 43.40
CA LEU A 226 -49.66 -2.51 44.76
C LEU A 226 -49.77 -1.39 45.79
N MET A 227 -49.17 -0.22 45.52
CA MET A 227 -49.32 0.97 46.37
C MET A 227 -50.78 1.37 46.49
N LYS A 228 -51.56 1.35 45.41
CA LYS A 228 -53.00 1.65 45.47
C LYS A 228 -53.76 0.66 46.35
N ASN A 229 -53.48 -0.64 46.22
CA ASN A 229 -54.09 -1.67 47.09
C ASN A 229 -53.71 -1.48 48.56
N ILE A 230 -52.46 -1.11 48.85
CA ILE A 230 -52.02 -0.80 50.21
C ILE A 230 -52.73 0.45 50.72
N GLN A 231 -52.83 1.52 49.92
CA GLN A 231 -53.54 2.74 50.26
C GLN A 231 -55.01 2.46 50.62
N GLU A 232 -55.70 1.65 49.82
CA GLU A 232 -57.08 1.23 50.06
C GLU A 232 -57.21 0.43 51.37
N ARG A 233 -56.27 -0.48 51.64
CA ARG A 233 -56.22 -1.22 52.91
C ARG A 233 -55.96 -0.32 54.11
N VAL A 234 -55.01 0.61 54.02
CA VAL A 234 -54.72 1.60 55.08
C VAL A 234 -55.94 2.47 55.34
N SER A 235 -56.63 2.90 54.29
CA SER A 235 -57.88 3.67 54.40
C SER A 235 -58.98 2.87 55.09
N SER A 236 -59.11 1.58 54.76
CA SER A 236 -60.06 0.66 55.42
C SER A 236 -59.71 0.40 56.89
N ILE A 237 -58.42 0.22 57.21
CA ILE A 237 -57.94 0.06 58.59
C ILE A 237 -58.21 1.33 59.39
N SER A 238 -57.90 2.50 58.83
CA SER A 238 -58.15 3.80 59.48
C SER A 238 -59.65 4.02 59.74
N ALA A 239 -60.52 3.71 58.77
CA ALA A 239 -61.97 3.76 58.96
C ALA A 239 -62.45 2.74 60.03
N SER A 240 -61.87 1.55 60.07
CA SER A 240 -62.16 0.56 61.11
C SER A 240 -61.66 0.98 62.49
N GLN A 241 -60.53 1.69 62.57
CA GLN A 241 -60.00 2.24 63.83
C GLN A 241 -60.91 3.33 64.37
N LEU A 242 -61.36 4.27 63.52
CA LEU A 242 -62.35 5.28 63.89
C LEU A 242 -63.65 4.64 64.40
N ALA A 243 -64.16 3.61 63.72
CA ALA A 243 -65.34 2.87 64.16
C ALA A 243 -65.11 2.10 65.49
N MET A 244 -63.88 1.68 65.77
CA MET A 244 -63.50 1.05 67.02
C MET A 244 -63.37 2.08 68.15
N GLU A 245 -62.82 3.26 67.88
CA GLU A 245 -62.76 4.39 68.80
C GLU A 245 -64.16 4.90 69.14
N GLU A 246 -65.08 5.03 68.18
CA GLU A 246 -66.48 5.34 68.44
C GLU A 246 -67.15 4.29 69.35
N ARG A 247 -66.86 2.99 69.12
CA ARG A 247 -67.33 1.91 70.02
C ARG A 247 -66.69 1.97 71.39
N PHE A 248 -65.44 2.41 71.49
CA PHE A 248 -64.74 2.58 72.75
C PHE A 248 -65.34 3.73 73.56
N VAL A 249 -65.67 4.85 72.91
CA VAL A 249 -66.41 5.97 73.52
C VAL A 249 -67.77 5.52 74.03
N VAL A 250 -68.52 4.72 73.27
CA VAL A 250 -69.82 4.15 73.72
C VAL A 250 -69.65 3.19 74.89
N LEU A 251 -68.58 2.37 74.91
CA LEU A 251 -68.28 1.49 76.04
C LEU A 251 -67.80 2.26 77.27
N GLU A 252 -67.13 3.40 77.08
CA GLU A 252 -66.67 4.29 78.14
C GLU A 252 -67.84 5.10 78.75
N GLU A 253 -68.84 5.48 77.94
CA GLU A 253 -70.14 5.98 78.42
C GLU A 253 -70.91 4.89 79.20
N ARG A 254 -70.88 3.64 78.74
CA ARG A 254 -71.49 2.50 79.45
C ARG A 254 -70.76 2.14 80.76
N ARG A 255 -69.44 2.36 80.81
CA ARG A 255 -68.61 2.22 82.01
C ARG A 255 -68.89 3.33 83.02
N LYS A 256 -69.07 4.58 82.58
CA LYS A 256 -69.53 5.69 83.43
C LYS A 256 -70.94 5.43 83.99
N SER A 257 -71.84 4.86 83.18
CA SER A 257 -73.16 4.39 83.62
C SER A 257 -73.13 3.21 84.61
N SER A 258 -72.12 2.33 84.54
CA SER A 258 -71.96 1.19 85.47
C SER A 258 -71.18 1.57 86.74
N GLN A 259 -70.47 2.69 86.74
CA GLN A 259 -69.70 3.19 87.89
C GLN A 259 -70.55 4.07 88.84
N GLU A 260 -71.79 4.39 88.44
CA GLU A 260 -72.75 5.13 89.28
C GLU A 260 -73.60 4.20 90.18
N GLU A 261 -73.54 2.87 89.98
CA GLU A 261 -74.26 1.87 90.81
C GLU A 261 -73.41 1.20 91.91
N VAL A 262 -72.09 1.45 91.99
CA VAL A 262 -71.19 0.85 93.01
C VAL A 262 -70.31 1.93 93.67
N ARG A 263 -70.93 3.01 94.14
CA ARG A 263 -70.30 4.01 95.04
C ARG A 263 -71.09 4.20 96.33
N ASN A 264 -71.51 3.09 96.92
CA ASN A 264 -71.73 2.99 98.36
C ASN A 264 -70.86 1.85 98.87
N VAL A 265 -70.11 2.13 99.95
CA VAL A 265 -69.19 1.25 100.71
C VAL A 265 -67.69 1.45 100.41
N VAL A 266 -67.09 2.31 101.26
CA VAL A 266 -65.72 2.27 101.86
C VAL A 266 -64.56 2.72 100.93
N LYS A 267 -63.96 3.92 101.07
CA LYS A 267 -63.09 4.54 102.12
C LYS A 267 -61.68 3.93 102.29
N GLU A 268 -60.69 4.83 102.11
CA GLU A 268 -59.31 4.86 102.64
C GLU A 268 -58.30 3.89 101.99
N ALA A 269 -57.08 4.26 101.56
CA ALA A 269 -56.11 5.30 101.95
C ALA A 269 -55.31 5.77 100.69
N GLU A 270 -55.10 7.07 100.44
CA GLU A 270 -53.97 7.95 100.86
C GLU A 270 -52.56 7.59 100.34
N GLY A 271 -51.83 8.63 99.91
CA GLY A 271 -50.40 8.67 99.59
C GLY A 271 -50.12 9.06 98.12
N GLU A 272 -50.22 10.33 97.74
CA GLU A 272 -49.13 11.34 97.67
C GLU A 272 -48.18 11.11 96.47
N GLU A 273 -48.24 12.00 95.46
CA GLU A 273 -47.18 12.98 95.10
C GLU A 273 -46.12 12.32 94.16
N ASP A 274 -45.59 12.90 93.10
CA ASP A 274 -45.51 14.28 92.64
C ASP A 274 -44.96 14.29 91.19
N LEU A 275 -45.19 15.42 90.49
CA LEU A 275 -44.30 16.16 89.57
C LEU A 275 -43.61 15.42 88.39
N LEU A 276 -43.94 15.76 87.12
CA LEU A 276 -43.22 16.72 86.23
C LEU A 276 -41.85 16.17 85.75
N ASP A 277 -41.35 16.28 84.52
CA ASP A 277 -41.36 17.27 83.44
C ASP A 277 -40.85 16.53 82.17
N LEU A 278 -41.43 16.73 80.98
CA LEU A 278 -41.00 17.63 79.88
C LEU A 278 -39.61 17.35 79.26
N ASP A 279 -39.64 17.31 77.91
CA ASP A 279 -38.66 17.74 76.89
C ASP A 279 -38.77 16.74 75.70
N ILE A 280 -39.50 17.01 74.61
CA ILE A 280 -39.33 18.06 73.57
C ILE A 280 -37.86 18.21 73.16
N GLU A 281 -37.49 17.67 71.99
CA GLU A 281 -36.92 18.37 70.82
C GLU A 281 -37.37 17.53 69.59
N GLU A 282 -38.16 18.03 68.63
CA GLU A 282 -37.84 19.09 67.63
C GLU A 282 -36.72 18.61 66.71
N GLU A 283 -37.01 18.23 65.46
CA GLU A 283 -36.75 18.98 64.21
C GLU A 283 -36.11 17.94 63.26
N GLU A 284 -36.16 17.95 61.93
CA GLU A 284 -36.68 18.85 60.92
C GLU A 284 -36.78 18.03 59.61
N LEU A 285 -37.54 18.58 58.67
CA LEU A 285 -37.81 18.13 57.32
C LEU A 285 -36.58 18.26 56.40
N ALA A 286 -36.44 17.34 55.43
CA ALA A 286 -36.22 17.62 54.00
C ALA A 286 -36.00 16.28 53.25
N LEU A 287 -36.95 15.78 52.46
CA LEU A 287 -37.13 16.07 51.04
C LEU A 287 -35.87 15.91 50.16
N ARG A 288 -35.92 14.81 49.39
CA ARG A 288 -35.78 14.71 47.93
C ARG A 288 -34.40 14.53 47.27
N ASP A 289 -34.45 13.51 46.42
CA ASP A 289 -33.99 13.42 45.03
C ASP A 289 -32.58 12.89 44.70
N ASP A 290 -32.64 12.06 43.67
CA ASP A 290 -31.64 11.73 42.66
C ASP A 290 -30.49 10.78 43.00
N THR A 291 -30.83 9.50 42.83
CA THR A 291 -29.96 8.51 42.20
C THR A 291 -29.54 8.96 40.80
N GLY A 292 -28.28 9.37 40.65
CA GLY A 292 -27.66 9.58 39.35
C GLY A 292 -26.15 9.76 39.42
N VAL A 293 -25.44 8.74 38.92
CA VAL A 293 -24.23 8.83 38.06
C VAL A 293 -22.83 8.71 38.74
N GLN A 294 -22.11 7.64 38.33
CA GLN A 294 -20.64 7.48 38.17
C GLN A 294 -19.79 7.28 39.45
N VAL A 295 -18.69 6.52 39.50
CA VAL A 295 -17.82 5.86 38.50
C VAL A 295 -16.98 4.77 39.20
N HIS A 296 -16.70 3.71 38.44
CA HIS A 296 -15.69 2.65 38.61
C HIS A 296 -14.74 2.67 39.83
N GLU A 297 -14.80 1.59 40.62
CA GLU A 297 -13.68 1.13 41.43
C GLU A 297 -13.52 -0.38 41.30
N GLU A 298 -13.13 -0.82 40.10
CA GLU A 298 -12.56 -2.16 39.87
C GLU A 298 -11.73 -2.18 38.58
N LYS A 299 -10.70 -1.34 38.49
CA LYS A 299 -9.62 -1.46 37.49
C LYS A 299 -8.30 -0.97 38.08
N ALA A 300 -7.72 -1.78 38.97
CA ALA A 300 -6.34 -1.63 39.43
C ALA A 300 -5.45 -2.84 39.05
N GLN A 301 -5.84 -3.65 38.05
CA GLN A 301 -5.06 -4.82 37.62
C GLN A 301 -5.02 -5.05 36.09
N MET A 302 -5.16 -4.00 35.27
CA MET A 302 -4.99 -4.11 33.81
C MET A 302 -4.32 -2.86 33.21
N HIS A 303 -3.34 -2.29 33.91
CA HIS A 303 -2.54 -1.19 33.36
C HIS A 303 -1.02 -1.42 33.40
N GLU A 304 -0.58 -2.65 33.70
CA GLU A 304 0.85 -3.01 33.71
C GLU A 304 1.25 -3.96 32.56
N GLU A 305 0.31 -4.42 31.74
CA GLU A 305 0.58 -5.32 30.59
C GLU A 305 0.46 -4.63 29.21
N LYS A 306 0.34 -3.29 29.17
CA LYS A 306 0.30 -2.52 27.91
C LYS A 306 1.44 -1.52 27.72
N THR A 307 2.28 -1.34 28.74
CA THR A 307 3.54 -0.58 28.64
C THR A 307 4.74 -1.47 28.35
N GLN A 308 4.61 -2.81 28.37
CA GLN A 308 5.69 -3.73 28.02
C GLN A 308 5.67 -4.18 26.54
N VAL A 309 4.53 -4.09 25.85
CA VAL A 309 4.40 -4.49 24.44
C VAL A 309 4.84 -3.37 23.46
N HIS A 310 5.01 -2.14 23.95
CA HIS A 310 5.45 -1.02 23.12
C HIS A 310 6.97 -0.81 23.09
N ASP A 311 7.74 -1.45 23.97
CA ASP A 311 9.21 -1.40 23.96
C ASP A 311 9.87 -2.59 23.24
N GLU A 312 9.20 -3.75 23.11
CA GLU A 312 9.74 -4.88 22.33
C GLU A 312 9.61 -4.69 20.81
N LYS A 313 8.75 -3.80 20.34
CA LYS A 313 8.55 -3.57 18.89
C LYS A 313 9.47 -2.51 18.30
N THR A 314 10.12 -1.70 19.14
CA THR A 314 11.10 -0.69 18.72
C THR A 314 12.53 -1.23 18.71
N GLN A 315 12.82 -2.34 19.38
CA GLN A 315 14.13 -3.02 19.31
C GLN A 315 14.27 -4.04 18.16
N ALA A 316 13.16 -4.49 17.56
CA ALA A 316 13.22 -5.43 16.44
C ALA A 316 13.53 -4.78 15.07
N HIS A 317 13.54 -3.44 14.99
CA HIS A 317 13.75 -2.72 13.73
C HIS A 317 15.17 -2.18 13.51
N ASP A 318 16.04 -2.23 14.53
CA ASP A 318 17.44 -1.76 14.44
C ASP A 318 18.47 -2.88 14.15
N ASN A 319 18.05 -4.15 14.10
CA ASN A 319 18.98 -5.30 13.91
C ASN A 319 18.91 -5.97 12.53
N LYS A 320 18.40 -5.29 11.49
CA LYS A 320 18.44 -5.79 10.11
C LYS A 320 19.05 -4.77 9.14
N THR A 321 20.32 -4.46 9.37
CA THR A 321 21.19 -3.96 8.31
C THR A 321 22.55 -4.64 8.45
N PRO A 322 22.87 -5.68 7.65
CA PRO A 322 24.25 -6.08 7.46
C PRO A 322 24.86 -5.23 6.35
N GLU A 323 25.89 -4.49 6.73
CA GLU A 323 26.94 -3.99 5.84
C GLU A 323 27.58 -5.16 5.06
N ALA A 324 27.83 -4.92 3.77
CA ALA A 324 28.86 -5.55 2.95
C ALA A 324 29.23 -4.48 1.90
N SER A 325 30.41 -3.84 1.90
CA SER A 325 31.76 -4.38 1.67
C SER A 325 31.85 -5.29 0.46
#